data_AF-A0A1S1MYD9-F1
#
_entry.id   AF-A0A1S1MYD9-F1
#
_cell.length_a   1.000
_cell.length_b   1.000
_cell.length_c   1.000
_cell.angle_alpha   90.00
_cell.angle_beta   90.00
_cell.angle_gamma   90.00
#
_symmetry.space_group_name_H-M   'P 1'
#
loop_
_entity.id
_entity.type
_entity.pdbx_description
1 polymer ?
#
loop_
_entity_poly.entity_id
_entity_poly.type
_entity_poly.pdbx_seq_one_letter_code
_entity_poly.pdbx_strand_id
1 'polypeptide(L)'
;MGLRLVTPTKTQTDIEESELTTIYGNQNNVGPASASSNRYLEALRSYIPIELTGAYILFCNVSESFSTTLLIFVMVALTLLAPAYTYHRIMSEDTQIKSIPWWQCLCTAIFFIVWSYGIGGAWGYLNLHDSDFAFVITLVVTLILPLIGQDEHGRPVLYHFK
;
A
#
# COMPACT_ATOMS: atom_id res chain seq x y z
N MET A 1 16.03 66.46 41.33
CA MET A 1 16.26 65.88 40.00
C MET A 1 16.37 64.38 40.16
N GLY A 2 15.28 63.63 39.91
CA GLY A 2 15.25 62.18 40.01
C GLY A 2 14.90 61.59 38.66
N LEU A 3 15.84 60.85 38.06
CA LEU A 3 15.63 60.10 36.83
C LEU A 3 14.73 58.89 37.13
N ARG A 4 13.47 58.94 36.68
CA ARG A 4 12.60 57.75 36.63
C ARG A 4 12.93 56.97 35.35
N LEU A 5 13.49 55.78 35.52
CA LEU A 5 13.65 54.79 34.45
C LEU A 5 12.26 54.23 34.11
N VAL A 6 11.78 54.54 32.91
CA VAL A 6 10.60 53.93 32.31
C VAL A 6 11.00 52.52 31.85
N THR A 7 10.41 51.50 32.47
CA THR A 7 10.57 50.11 32.03
C THR A 7 9.72 49.90 30.77
N PRO A 8 10.25 49.32 29.68
CA PRO A 8 9.45 49.05 28.49
C PRO A 8 8.42 47.96 28.80
N THR A 9 7.15 48.28 28.57
CA THR A 9 6.02 47.36 28.54
C THR A 9 6.28 46.33 27.45
N LYS A 10 6.35 45.04 27.82
CA LYS A 10 6.42 43.94 26.84
C LYS A 10 5.19 43.98 25.96
N THR A 11 5.42 44.12 24.65
CA THR A 11 4.41 44.18 23.61
C THR A 11 3.69 42.82 23.51
N GLN A 12 2.37 42.86 23.46
CA GLN A 12 1.44 41.72 23.46
C GLN A 12 1.60 40.76 22.27
N THR A 13 2.44 41.10 21.28
CA THR A 13 2.77 40.27 20.12
C THR A 13 3.68 39.07 20.45
N ASP A 14 4.43 39.11 21.55
CA ASP A 14 5.33 38.00 21.91
C ASP A 14 4.61 36.82 22.57
N ILE A 15 3.32 36.98 22.91
CA ILE A 15 2.52 35.94 23.59
C ILE A 15 1.90 34.97 22.57
N GLU A 16 1.56 35.41 21.35
CA GLU A 16 0.94 34.53 20.35
C GLU A 16 1.93 33.56 19.67
N GLU A 17 3.21 33.92 19.50
CA GLU A 17 4.21 32.99 18.94
C GLU A 17 4.60 31.86 19.91
N SER A 18 4.49 32.09 21.23
CA SER A 18 4.74 31.07 22.25
C SER A 18 3.64 30.02 22.32
N GLU A 19 2.40 30.36 22.00
CA GLU A 19 1.29 29.40 21.98
C GLU A 19 1.25 28.59 20.67
N LEU A 20 1.59 29.21 19.53
CA LEU A 20 1.67 28.51 18.24
C LEU A 20 2.79 27.46 18.19
N THR A 21 3.93 27.72 18.82
CA THR A 21 5.01 26.72 18.96
C THR A 21 4.67 25.61 19.95
N THR A 22 3.75 25.84 20.89
CA THR A 22 3.27 24.79 21.80
C THR A 22 2.26 23.85 21.13
N ILE A 23 1.45 24.36 20.19
CA ILE A 23 0.51 23.52 19.43
C ILE A 23 1.22 22.72 18.32
N TYR A 24 2.28 23.25 17.70
CA TYR A 24 3.02 22.53 16.65
C TYR A 24 4.32 21.83 17.11
N GLY A 25 4.79 22.10 18.33
CA GLY A 25 6.04 21.54 18.87
C GLY A 25 5.92 20.20 19.61
N ASN A 26 4.71 19.64 19.75
CA ASN A 26 4.48 18.43 20.55
C ASN A 26 3.88 17.27 19.74
N GLN A 27 4.44 16.98 18.57
CA GLN A 27 4.20 15.71 17.86
C GLN A 27 5.05 14.54 18.42
N ASN A 28 5.95 14.81 19.38
CA ASN A 28 6.85 13.80 19.96
C ASN A 28 6.32 13.13 21.24
N ASN A 29 5.11 13.47 21.71
CA ASN A 29 4.43 12.80 22.84
C ASN A 29 3.08 12.20 22.44
N VAL A 30 3.01 11.56 21.28
CA VAL A 30 2.00 10.52 21.10
C VAL A 30 2.52 9.32 21.89
N GLY A 31 1.85 8.96 22.99
CA GLY A 31 2.22 7.81 23.82
C GLY A 31 2.35 6.53 22.99
N PRO A 32 2.91 5.43 23.55
CA PRO A 32 3.25 4.19 22.83
C PRO A 32 2.05 3.42 22.23
N ALA A 33 0.90 4.06 22.04
CA ALA A 33 -0.30 3.51 21.40
C ALA A 33 -0.42 3.82 19.89
N SER A 34 0.49 4.60 19.28
CA SER A 34 0.43 4.93 17.83
C SER A 34 1.53 4.29 16.97
N ALA A 35 2.52 3.61 17.56
CA ALA A 35 3.59 2.94 16.81
C ALA A 35 3.18 1.55 16.28
N SER A 36 2.00 1.04 16.65
CA SER A 36 1.38 -0.12 16.01
C SER A 36 0.48 0.28 14.83
N SER A 37 0.74 1.44 14.23
CA SER A 37 0.01 1.97 13.07
C SER A 37 0.11 0.98 11.90
N ASN A 38 -0.85 0.05 11.90
CA ASN A 38 -1.39 -0.67 10.78
C ASN A 38 -0.43 -1.57 9.98
N ARG A 39 0.32 -2.45 10.67
CA ARG A 39 1.09 -3.55 10.05
C ARG A 39 0.30 -4.35 9.01
N TYR A 40 -1.01 -4.49 9.22
CA TYR A 40 -1.94 -5.07 8.24
C TYR A 40 -1.97 -4.27 6.94
N LEU A 41 -2.16 -2.94 7.00
CA LEU A 41 -2.17 -2.09 5.81
C LEU A 41 -0.79 -2.00 5.15
N GLU A 42 0.30 -2.03 5.91
CA GLU A 42 1.65 -2.07 5.35
C GLU A 42 1.90 -3.37 4.60
N ALA A 43 1.51 -4.51 5.17
CA ALA A 43 1.56 -5.81 4.49
C ALA A 43 0.68 -5.78 3.23
N LEU A 44 -0.56 -5.29 3.33
CA LEU A 44 -1.46 -5.15 2.19
C LEU A 44 -0.83 -4.29 1.08
N ARG A 45 -0.26 -3.13 1.42
CA ARG A 45 0.43 -2.25 0.46
C ARG A 45 1.66 -2.89 -0.19
N SER A 46 2.31 -3.83 0.49
CA SER A 46 3.46 -4.56 -0.05
C SER A 46 3.03 -5.61 -1.09
N TYR A 47 1.91 -6.31 -0.83
CA TYR A 47 1.45 -7.40 -1.68
C TYR A 47 0.53 -7.00 -2.83
N ILE A 48 -0.25 -5.91 -2.68
CA ILE A 48 -1.15 -5.43 -3.74
C ILE A 48 -0.38 -4.47 -4.67
N PRO A 49 -0.15 -4.83 -5.95
CA PRO A 49 0.38 -3.89 -6.92
C PRO A 49 -0.74 -2.94 -7.37
N ILE A 50 -1.02 -1.92 -6.56
CA ILE A 50 -2.13 -0.97 -6.77
C ILE A 50 -1.98 -0.26 -8.13
N GLU A 51 -0.75 0.04 -8.53
CA GLU A 51 -0.43 0.69 -9.81
C GLU A 51 -0.82 -0.19 -11.00
N LEU A 52 -0.44 -1.48 -10.94
CA LEU A 52 -0.77 -2.44 -12.00
C LEU A 52 -2.27 -2.74 -12.03
N THR A 53 -2.89 -2.87 -10.86
CA THR A 53 -4.33 -3.10 -10.72
C THR A 53 -5.11 -1.90 -11.25
N GLY A 54 -4.71 -0.68 -10.90
CA GLY A 54 -5.31 0.55 -11.39
C GLY A 54 -5.15 0.72 -12.91
N ALA A 55 -3.98 0.39 -13.45
CA ALA A 55 -3.75 0.38 -14.90
C ALA A 55 -4.67 -0.61 -15.61
N TYR A 56 -4.84 -1.82 -15.06
CA TYR A 56 -5.75 -2.82 -15.62
C TYR A 56 -7.22 -2.39 -15.56
N ILE A 57 -7.66 -1.79 -14.44
CA ILE A 57 -9.02 -1.22 -14.29
C ILE A 57 -9.24 -0.13 -15.34
N LEU A 58 -8.32 0.81 -15.47
CA LEU A 58 -8.41 1.88 -16.46
C LEU A 58 -8.54 1.30 -17.87
N PHE A 59 -7.72 0.29 -18.18
CA PHE A 59 -7.76 -0.37 -19.47
C PHE A 59 -9.12 -1.05 -19.74
N CYS A 60 -9.67 -1.77 -18.76
CA CYS A 60 -10.98 -2.42 -18.86
C CYS A 60 -12.14 -1.42 -18.99
N ASN A 61 -12.04 -0.22 -18.41
CA ASN A 61 -13.09 0.80 -18.54
C ASN A 61 -13.08 1.50 -19.91
N VAL A 62 -11.92 1.53 -20.59
CA VAL A 62 -11.79 2.13 -21.93
C VAL A 62 -11.92 1.07 -23.04
N SER A 63 -12.10 -0.21 -22.68
CA SER A 63 -11.96 -1.33 -23.61
C SER A 63 -13.13 -1.58 -24.55
N GLU A 64 -14.20 -0.79 -24.53
CA GLU A 64 -15.32 -0.95 -25.48
C GLU A 64 -14.85 -0.90 -26.95
N SER A 65 -13.70 -0.28 -27.22
CA SER A 65 -13.09 -0.19 -28.55
C SER A 65 -11.93 -1.17 -28.79
N PHE A 66 -11.55 -1.99 -27.80
CA PHE A 66 -10.38 -2.85 -27.89
C PHE A 66 -10.73 -4.28 -28.29
N SER A 67 -9.84 -4.90 -29.06
CA SER A 67 -9.97 -6.32 -29.37
C SER A 67 -9.74 -7.17 -28.11
N THR A 68 -10.44 -8.29 -28.02
CA THR A 68 -10.22 -9.29 -26.96
C THR A 68 -8.75 -9.72 -26.87
N THR A 69 -8.07 -9.85 -28.00
CA THR A 69 -6.64 -10.17 -28.06
C THR A 69 -5.79 -9.13 -27.36
N LEU A 70 -6.10 -7.84 -27.52
CA LEU A 70 -5.36 -6.76 -26.86
C LEU A 70 -5.58 -6.79 -25.34
N LEU A 71 -6.82 -7.01 -24.89
CA LEU A 71 -7.14 -7.18 -23.47
C LEU A 71 -6.38 -8.34 -22.82
N ILE A 72 -6.35 -9.50 -23.47
CA ILE A 72 -5.59 -10.66 -22.99
C ILE A 72 -4.09 -10.34 -22.98
N PHE A 73 -3.58 -9.71 -24.03
CA PHE A 73 -2.17 -9.31 -24.10
C PHE A 73 -1.79 -8.37 -22.95
N VAL A 74 -2.61 -7.35 -22.68
CA VAL A 74 -2.39 -6.42 -21.56
C VAL A 74 -2.46 -7.15 -20.22
N MET A 75 -3.43 -8.03 -20.01
CA MET A 75 -3.53 -8.83 -18.79
C MET A 75 -2.27 -9.68 -18.56
N VAL A 76 -1.79 -10.38 -19.60
CA VAL A 76 -0.57 -11.20 -19.52
C VAL A 76 0.66 -10.32 -19.30
N ALA A 77 0.78 -9.19 -20.02
CA ALA A 77 1.88 -8.26 -19.87
C ALA A 77 1.96 -7.70 -18.44
N LEU A 78 0.84 -7.27 -17.86
CA LEU A 78 0.78 -6.78 -16.48
C LEU A 78 1.05 -7.90 -15.46
N THR A 79 0.60 -9.12 -15.72
CA THR A 79 0.90 -10.29 -14.89
C THR A 79 2.40 -10.60 -14.85
N LEU A 80 3.09 -10.50 -15.99
CA LEU A 80 4.54 -10.68 -16.08
C LEU A 80 5.30 -9.47 -15.51
N LEU A 81 4.73 -8.28 -15.60
CA LEU A 81 5.30 -7.05 -15.06
C LEU A 81 5.19 -6.99 -13.53
N ALA A 82 4.17 -7.59 -12.92
CA ALA A 82 4.00 -7.67 -11.47
C ALA A 82 5.23 -8.20 -10.70
N PRO A 83 5.75 -9.41 -11.01
CA PRO A 83 6.95 -9.91 -10.33
C PRO A 83 8.19 -9.06 -10.65
N ALA A 84 8.31 -8.53 -11.86
CA ALA A 84 9.44 -7.67 -12.24
C ALA A 84 9.43 -6.33 -11.47
N TYR A 85 8.24 -5.75 -11.30
CA TYR A 85 8.02 -4.54 -10.52
C TYR A 85 8.32 -4.77 -9.03
N THR A 86 7.80 -5.85 -8.44
CA THR A 86 8.11 -6.23 -7.06
C THR A 86 9.60 -6.48 -6.87
N TYR A 87 10.24 -7.20 -7.80
CA TYR A 87 11.68 -7.45 -7.78
C TYR A 87 12.47 -6.13 -7.79
N HIS A 88 12.15 -5.22 -8.70
CA HIS A 88 12.83 -3.93 -8.79
C HIS A 88 12.64 -3.09 -7.52
N ARG A 89 11.42 -3.07 -6.97
CA ARG A 89 11.10 -2.31 -5.75
C ARG A 89 11.90 -2.82 -4.54
N ILE A 90 11.90 -4.14 -4.31
CA ILE A 90 12.66 -4.77 -3.22
C ILE A 90 14.16 -4.47 -3.36
N MET A 91 14.70 -4.59 -4.57
CA MET A 91 16.13 -4.34 -4.83
C MET A 91 16.53 -2.87 -4.62
N SER A 92 15.59 -1.94 -4.86
CA SER A 92 15.83 -0.51 -4.68
C SER A 92 15.71 -0.03 -3.24
N GLU A 93 14.85 -0.67 -2.43
CA GLU A 93 14.57 -0.25 -1.05
C GLU A 93 15.56 -0.84 -0.05
N ASP A 94 16.15 -2.02 -0.31
CA ASP A 94 16.93 -2.73 0.71
C ASP A 94 18.27 -3.26 0.19
N THR A 95 19.35 -2.53 0.49
CA THR A 95 20.73 -2.89 0.09
C THR A 95 21.31 -4.03 0.93
N GLN A 96 20.61 -4.50 1.99
CA GLN A 96 21.10 -5.54 2.89
C GLN A 96 20.40 -6.90 2.76
N ILE A 97 19.33 -7.02 1.96
CA ILE A 97 18.66 -8.31 1.75
C ILE A 97 19.52 -9.19 0.84
N LYS A 98 20.17 -10.18 1.46
CA LYS A 98 21.09 -11.13 0.79
C LYS A 98 20.39 -12.12 -0.15
N SER A 99 19.06 -12.24 -0.08
CA SER A 99 18.27 -13.16 -0.90
C SER A 99 16.89 -12.57 -1.13
N ILE A 100 16.59 -12.24 -2.38
CA ILE A 100 15.24 -11.85 -2.78
C ILE A 100 14.34 -13.08 -2.62
N PRO A 101 13.28 -13.01 -1.82
CA PRO A 101 12.38 -14.13 -1.66
C PRO A 101 11.53 -14.27 -2.93
N TRP A 102 11.92 -15.18 -3.83
CA TRP A 102 11.16 -15.52 -5.05
C TRP A 102 9.67 -15.81 -4.78
N TRP A 103 9.34 -16.27 -3.56
CA TRP A 103 7.97 -16.45 -3.08
C TRP A 103 7.15 -15.15 -3.13
N GLN A 104 7.72 -13.99 -2.75
CA GLN A 104 7.00 -12.72 -2.78
C GLN A 104 6.66 -12.32 -4.21
N CYS A 105 7.61 -12.43 -5.15
CA CYS A 105 7.35 -12.14 -6.57
C CYS A 105 6.24 -13.03 -7.15
N LEU A 106 6.25 -14.33 -6.82
CA LEU A 106 5.22 -15.27 -7.26
C LEU A 106 3.85 -14.89 -6.67
N CYS A 107 3.82 -14.49 -5.40
CA CYS A 107 2.60 -14.04 -4.76
C CYS A 107 2.03 -12.78 -5.39
N THR A 108 2.85 -11.78 -5.73
CA THR A 108 2.35 -10.59 -6.42
C THR A 108 1.71 -10.93 -7.76
N ALA A 109 2.31 -11.86 -8.52
CA ALA A 109 1.75 -12.31 -9.80
C ALA A 109 0.39 -13.00 -9.60
N ILE A 110 0.30 -13.93 -8.66
CA ILE A 110 -0.96 -14.62 -8.30
C ILE A 110 -2.00 -13.60 -7.84
N PHE A 111 -1.60 -12.62 -7.05
CA PHE A 111 -2.48 -11.59 -6.52
C PHE A 111 -3.06 -10.72 -7.63
N PHE A 112 -2.21 -10.32 -8.59
CA PHE A 112 -2.67 -9.61 -9.78
C PHE A 112 -3.65 -10.46 -10.60
N ILE A 113 -3.40 -11.76 -10.77
CA ILE A 113 -4.34 -12.66 -11.45
C ILE A 113 -5.70 -12.68 -10.74
N VAL A 114 -5.71 -12.90 -9.43
CA VAL A 114 -6.94 -12.93 -8.62
C VAL A 114 -7.71 -11.60 -8.69
N TRP A 115 -7.01 -10.47 -8.64
CA TRP A 115 -7.63 -9.16 -8.80
C TRP A 115 -8.17 -8.92 -10.21
N SER A 116 -7.39 -9.28 -11.24
CA SER A 116 -7.80 -9.18 -12.63
C SER A 116 -9.04 -10.04 -12.91
N TYR A 117 -9.13 -11.20 -12.26
CA TYR A 117 -10.27 -12.10 -12.29
C TYR A 117 -11.49 -11.46 -11.61
N GLY A 118 -11.30 -10.86 -10.43
CA GLY A 118 -12.30 -10.05 -9.72
C GLY A 118 -12.95 -8.96 -10.57
N ILE A 119 -12.16 -8.35 -11.48
CA ILE A 119 -12.60 -7.27 -12.36
C ILE A 119 -13.38 -7.77 -13.59
N GLY A 120 -13.27 -9.05 -13.94
CA GLY A 120 -13.94 -9.61 -15.12
C GLY A 120 -13.15 -9.40 -16.41
N GLY A 121 -12.99 -8.16 -16.90
CA GLY A 121 -12.14 -7.79 -18.05
C GLY A 121 -11.88 -8.89 -19.10
N ALA A 122 -10.61 -9.25 -19.31
CA ALA A 122 -10.19 -10.31 -20.24
C ALA A 122 -10.81 -11.69 -19.92
N TRP A 123 -11.06 -12.01 -18.65
CA TRP A 123 -11.66 -13.27 -18.21
C TRP A 123 -13.12 -13.41 -18.66
N GLY A 124 -13.85 -12.29 -18.70
CA GLY A 124 -15.21 -12.22 -19.23
C GLY A 124 -15.24 -12.57 -20.71
N TYR A 125 -14.34 -12.00 -21.51
CA TYR A 125 -14.24 -12.32 -22.94
C TYR A 125 -13.81 -13.77 -23.23
N LEU A 126 -13.09 -14.40 -22.30
CA LEU A 126 -12.70 -15.81 -22.39
C LEU A 126 -13.82 -16.78 -21.94
N ASN A 127 -14.96 -16.27 -21.46
CA ASN A 127 -16.02 -17.06 -20.81
C ASN A 127 -15.51 -17.89 -19.61
N LEU A 128 -14.46 -17.40 -18.93
CA LEU A 128 -13.91 -18.03 -17.73
C LEU A 128 -14.32 -17.30 -16.44
N HIS A 129 -14.97 -16.15 -16.57
CA HIS A 129 -15.37 -15.33 -15.44
C HIS A 129 -16.72 -15.77 -14.87
N ASP A 130 -16.71 -16.10 -13.59
CA ASP A 130 -17.89 -16.29 -12.75
C ASP A 130 -17.86 -15.21 -11.66
N SER A 131 -18.88 -14.35 -11.61
CA SER A 131 -18.90 -13.19 -10.72
C SER A 131 -18.93 -13.59 -9.24
N ASP A 132 -19.62 -14.67 -8.91
CA ASP A 132 -19.79 -15.13 -7.53
C ASP A 132 -18.48 -15.74 -7.04
N PHE A 133 -17.86 -16.57 -7.89
CA PHE A 133 -16.55 -17.13 -7.61
C PHE A 133 -15.48 -16.04 -7.52
N ALA A 134 -15.50 -15.07 -8.43
CA ALA A 134 -14.57 -13.95 -8.45
C ALA A 134 -14.65 -13.11 -7.17
N PHE A 135 -15.87 -12.77 -6.73
CA PHE A 135 -16.08 -12.04 -5.48
C PHE A 135 -15.51 -12.81 -4.28
N VAL A 136 -15.84 -14.10 -4.15
CA VAL A 136 -15.40 -14.92 -3.02
C VAL A 136 -13.88 -15.07 -3.02
N ILE A 137 -13.25 -15.41 -4.15
CA ILE A 137 -11.81 -15.62 -4.20
C ILE A 137 -11.04 -14.33 -3.97
N THR A 138 -11.45 -13.21 -4.54
CA THR A 138 -10.81 -11.91 -4.33
C THR A 138 -10.94 -11.47 -2.87
N LEU A 139 -12.10 -11.68 -2.24
CA LEU A 139 -12.32 -11.35 -0.82
C LEU A 139 -11.45 -12.21 0.10
N VAL A 140 -11.45 -13.53 -0.12
CA VAL A 140 -10.66 -14.49 0.67
C VAL A 140 -9.17 -14.19 0.55
N VAL A 141 -8.67 -14.00 -0.67
CA VAL A 141 -7.26 -13.72 -0.91
C VAL A 141 -6.85 -12.37 -0.31
N THR A 142 -7.68 -11.33 -0.43
CA THR A 142 -7.37 -10.00 0.13
C THR A 142 -7.35 -10.01 1.66
N LEU A 143 -8.20 -10.81 2.31
CA LEU A 143 -8.24 -10.90 3.78
C LEU A 143 -7.19 -11.84 4.37
N ILE A 144 -6.95 -12.99 3.73
CA ILE A 144 -6.05 -14.02 4.27
C ILE A 144 -4.58 -13.65 4.09
N LEU A 145 -4.20 -13.05 2.96
CA LEU A 145 -2.77 -12.82 2.67
C LEU A 145 -2.05 -11.93 3.71
N PRO A 146 -2.63 -10.80 4.14
CA PRO A 146 -2.00 -9.96 5.16
C PRO A 146 -1.90 -10.68 6.52
N LEU A 147 -2.80 -11.63 6.79
CA LEU A 147 -2.75 -12.49 7.98
C LEU A 147 -1.65 -13.55 7.90
N ILE A 148 -1.02 -13.75 6.74
CA ILE A 148 0.17 -14.62 6.61
C ILE A 148 1.47 -13.76 6.68
N GLY A 149 1.31 -12.44 6.90
CA GLY A 149 2.37 -11.43 6.89
C GLY A 149 3.59 -11.76 7.77
N GLN A 150 4.76 -11.34 7.30
CA GLN A 150 6.06 -11.66 7.88
C GLN A 150 6.45 -10.73 9.04
N ASP A 151 7.28 -11.20 9.98
CA ASP A 151 7.81 -10.39 11.07
C ASP A 151 8.87 -9.41 10.55
N GLU A 152 9.39 -8.56 11.44
CA GLU A 152 10.48 -7.60 11.20
C GLU A 152 11.76 -8.26 10.63
N HIS A 153 11.81 -9.60 10.55
CA HIS A 153 12.92 -10.40 10.09
C HIS A 153 12.58 -11.24 8.83
N GLY A 154 11.44 -10.96 8.17
CA GLY A 154 11.05 -11.66 6.94
C GLY A 154 10.60 -13.12 7.14
N ARG A 155 10.29 -13.54 8.37
CA ARG A 155 9.75 -14.88 8.66
C ARG A 155 8.23 -14.84 8.61
N PRO A 156 7.55 -15.85 8.02
CA PRO A 156 6.09 -15.91 8.05
C PRO A 156 5.60 -15.92 9.51
N VAL A 157 4.83 -14.91 9.92
CA VAL A 157 4.16 -14.93 11.22
C VAL A 157 2.88 -15.69 11.02
N LEU A 158 2.88 -16.97 11.39
CA LEU A 158 1.64 -17.66 11.68
C LEU A 158 1.06 -16.98 12.93
N TYR A 159 0.07 -16.11 12.73
CA TYR A 159 -0.67 -15.51 13.84
C TYR A 159 -1.39 -16.65 14.56
N HIS A 160 -0.83 -17.08 15.69
CA HIS A 160 -1.56 -17.92 16.63
C HIS A 160 -2.65 -17.07 17.27
N PHE A 161 -3.86 -17.14 16.71
CA PHE A 161 -5.06 -16.69 17.42
C PHE A 161 -5.22 -17.56 18.67
N LYS A 162 -5.08 -16.93 19.83
CA LYS A 162 -5.37 -17.51 21.14
C LYS A 162 -6.76 -17.12 21.58
#